data_AF-A0A370DD98-F1
#
_entry.id   AF-A0A370DD98-F1
#
_cell.length_a   1.000
_cell.length_b   1.000
_cell.length_c   1.000
_cell.angle_alpha   90.00
_cell.angle_beta   90.00
_cell.angle_gamma   90.00
#
_symmetry.space_group_name_H-M   'P 1'
#
loop_
_entity.id
_entity.type
_entity.pdbx_description
1 polymer ?
#
loop_
_entity_poly.entity_id
_entity_poly.type
_entity_poly.pdbx_seq_one_letter_code
_entity_poly.pdbx_strand_id
1 'polypeptide(L)'
;MNIHLKLFTNTNNEDKTKKLFSKFINNLNCEYVNLNIEPYHKGGYICSFEIKTTKEKWPEVILYSLSKAQIVGRGWAIHGNIETELDAWSNEATISGIESIQLHVQKSG
;
A
#
# COMPACT_ATOMS: atom_id res chain seq x y z
N MET A 1 5.96 -11.43 8.54
CA MET A 1 6.05 -9.95 8.67
C MET A 1 4.79 -9.31 8.11
N ASN A 2 4.44 -8.10 8.56
CA ASN A 2 3.30 -7.36 8.02
C ASN A 2 3.81 -6.31 7.03
N ILE A 3 3.10 -6.16 5.92
CA ILE A 3 3.34 -5.12 4.92
C ILE A 3 2.23 -4.09 5.11
N HIS A 4 2.61 -2.90 5.52
CA HIS A 4 1.69 -1.79 5.73
C HIS A 4 1.50 -1.06 4.40
N LEU A 5 0.26 -0.76 4.05
CA LEU A 5 -0.04 0.04 2.87
C LEU A 5 -0.90 1.24 3.24
N LYS A 6 -0.65 2.35 2.56
CA LYS A 6 -1.52 3.53 2.57
C LYS A 6 -1.91 3.92 1.16
N LEU A 7 -3.20 4.14 0.93
CA LEU A 7 -3.74 4.69 -0.31
C LEU A 7 -4.20 6.11 -0.02
N PHE A 8 -3.70 7.06 -0.80
CA PHE A 8 -4.14 8.45 -0.75
C PHE A 8 -5.13 8.64 -1.89
N THR A 9 -6.38 8.98 -1.59
CA THR A 9 -7.45 9.12 -2.58
C THR A 9 -7.96 10.55 -2.62
N ASN A 10 -8.39 11.02 -3.80
CA ASN A 10 -9.01 12.35 -3.95
C ASN A 10 -10.54 12.34 -3.92
N THR A 11 -11.11 11.27 -3.38
CA THR A 11 -12.55 11.11 -3.24
C THR A 11 -13.09 12.03 -2.15
N ASN A 12 -14.24 12.65 -2.40
CA ASN A 12 -14.93 13.50 -1.42
C ASN A 12 -15.94 12.72 -0.54
N ASN A 13 -15.91 11.39 -0.59
CA ASN A 13 -16.91 10.54 0.05
C ASN A 13 -16.27 9.19 0.42
N GLU A 14 -16.43 8.81 1.68
CA GLU A 14 -15.93 7.55 2.24
C GLU A 14 -16.43 6.29 1.51
N ASP A 15 -17.69 6.26 1.05
CA ASP A 15 -18.24 5.12 0.28
C ASP A 15 -17.59 4.98 -1.09
N LYS A 16 -17.20 6.10 -1.73
CA LYS A 16 -16.40 6.04 -2.96
C LYS A 16 -15.01 5.52 -2.65
N THR A 17 -14.42 5.95 -1.53
CA THR A 17 -13.13 5.45 -1.04
C THR A 17 -13.17 3.94 -0.80
N LYS A 18 -14.22 3.42 -0.14
CA LYS A 18 -14.43 1.98 0.07
C LYS A 18 -14.47 1.20 -1.24
N LYS A 19 -15.17 1.71 -2.26
CA LYS A 19 -15.22 1.09 -3.60
C LYS A 19 -13.85 1.04 -4.28
N LEU A 20 -13.08 2.13 -4.19
CA LEU A 20 -11.70 2.17 -4.70
C LEU A 20 -10.81 1.16 -3.98
N PHE A 21 -10.90 1.11 -2.65
CA PHE A 21 -10.19 0.14 -1.83
C PHE A 21 -10.55 -1.31 -2.20
N SER A 22 -11.83 -1.63 -2.36
CA SER A 22 -12.26 -2.97 -2.79
C SER A 22 -11.67 -3.35 -4.15
N LYS A 23 -11.65 -2.42 -5.11
CA LYS A 23 -11.01 -2.64 -6.42
C LYS A 23 -9.50 -2.85 -6.28
N PHE A 24 -8.85 -2.10 -5.41
CA PHE A 24 -7.42 -2.21 -5.13
C PHE A 24 -7.07 -3.58 -4.54
N ILE A 25 -7.78 -4.04 -3.51
CA ILE A 25 -7.56 -5.36 -2.90
C ILE A 25 -7.86 -6.50 -3.88
N ASN A 26 -8.92 -6.38 -4.68
CA ASN A 26 -9.23 -7.37 -5.71
C ASN A 26 -8.08 -7.51 -6.73
N ASN A 27 -7.46 -6.39 -7.14
CA ASN A 27 -6.29 -6.43 -8.02
C ASN A 27 -5.08 -7.08 -7.34
N LEU A 28 -4.81 -6.77 -6.07
CA LEU A 28 -3.70 -7.38 -5.33
C LEU A 28 -3.87 -8.89 -5.09
N ASN A 29 -5.12 -9.37 -5.13
CA ASN A 29 -5.50 -10.76 -4.87
C ASN A 29 -4.86 -11.28 -3.58
N CYS A 30 -5.14 -10.61 -2.47
CA CYS A 30 -4.66 -10.98 -1.15
C CYS A 30 -5.65 -10.59 -0.06
N GLU A 31 -5.55 -11.26 1.09
CA GLU A 31 -6.26 -10.88 2.30
C GLU A 31 -5.59 -9.66 2.95
N TYR A 32 -6.41 -8.85 3.63
CA TYR A 32 -5.95 -7.70 4.40
C TYR A 32 -6.54 -7.72 5.81
N VAL A 33 -5.90 -7.00 6.73
CA VAL A 33 -6.39 -6.75 8.09
C VAL A 33 -6.25 -5.27 8.44
N ASN A 34 -6.89 -4.86 9.55
CA ASN A 34 -6.74 -3.53 10.14
C ASN A 34 -7.02 -2.35 9.19
N LEU A 35 -8.04 -2.48 8.33
CA LEU A 35 -8.44 -1.36 7.47
C LEU A 35 -8.97 -0.19 8.30
N ASN A 36 -8.31 0.96 8.16
CA ASN A 36 -8.78 2.26 8.62
C ASN A 36 -8.99 3.17 7.41
N ILE A 37 -10.11 3.89 7.37
CA ILE A 37 -10.39 4.90 6.34
C ILE A 37 -10.72 6.21 7.05
N GLU A 38 -9.96 7.26 6.75
CA GLU A 38 -10.11 8.56 7.41
C GLU A 38 -9.90 9.73 6.45
N PRO A 39 -10.51 10.90 6.71
CA PRO A 39 -10.28 12.09 5.91
C PRO A 39 -8.81 12.52 5.92
N TYR A 40 -8.30 12.95 4.76
CA TYR A 40 -6.93 13.47 4.65
C TYR A 40 -6.91 14.99 4.79
N HIS A 41 -5.93 15.52 5.55
CA HIS A 41 -5.82 16.96 5.82
C HIS A 41 -5.59 17.82 4.56
N LYS A 42 -5.11 17.23 3.45
CA LYS A 42 -4.97 17.93 2.16
C LYS A 42 -6.18 17.75 1.24
N GLY A 43 -7.29 17.23 1.77
CA GLY A 43 -8.46 16.83 1.01
C GLY A 43 -8.39 15.36 0.59
N GLY A 44 -9.56 14.74 0.42
CA GLY A 44 -9.64 13.31 0.10
C GLY A 44 -9.68 12.40 1.34
N TYR A 45 -9.30 11.14 1.16
CA TYR A 45 -9.24 10.14 2.24
C TYR A 45 -7.93 9.34 2.18
N ILE A 46 -7.50 8.80 3.32
CA ILE A 46 -6.45 7.79 3.41
C ILE A 46 -7.08 6.45 3.78
N CYS A 47 -6.72 5.40 3.05
CA CYS A 47 -6.93 4.01 3.48
C CYS A 47 -5.61 3.46 4.02
N SER A 48 -5.54 3.10 5.30
CA SER A 48 -4.40 2.39 5.90
C SER A 48 -4.80 0.96 6.22
N PHE A 49 -3.98 -0.02 5.87
CA PHE A 49 -4.26 -1.44 6.12
C PHE A 49 -2.97 -2.26 6.07
N GLU A 50 -3.08 -3.53 6.43
CA GLU A 50 -1.96 -4.48 6.42
C GLU A 50 -2.27 -5.70 5.55
N ILE A 51 -1.26 -6.18 4.83
CA ILE A 51 -1.28 -7.51 4.22
C ILE A 51 -0.20 -8.37 4.87
N LYS A 52 -0.49 -9.65 5.08
CA LYS A 52 0.46 -10.59 5.68
C LYS A 52 1.30 -11.26 4.59
N THR A 53 2.57 -11.46 4.89
CA THR A 53 3.45 -12.33 4.11
C THR A 53 3.93 -13.51 4.93
N THR A 54 3.96 -14.69 4.32
CA THR A 54 4.56 -15.91 4.88
C THR A 54 6.08 -15.96 4.68
N LYS A 55 6.67 -14.96 4.01
CA LYS A 55 8.11 -14.87 3.82
C LYS A 55 8.79 -14.47 5.12
N GLU A 56 9.86 -15.18 5.45
CA GLU A 56 10.62 -14.99 6.69
C GLU A 56 11.96 -14.28 6.43
N LYS A 57 12.60 -14.57 5.29
CA LYS A 57 13.87 -13.95 4.94
C LYS A 57 13.66 -12.58 4.36
N TRP A 58 14.43 -11.61 4.84
CA TRP A 58 14.31 -10.21 4.44
C TRP A 58 14.34 -9.97 2.92
N PRO A 59 15.27 -10.58 2.13
CA PRO A 59 15.25 -10.42 0.67
C PRO A 59 13.98 -10.97 0.01
N GLU A 60 13.41 -12.06 0.53
CA GLU A 60 12.16 -12.63 0.02
C GLU A 60 10.96 -11.74 0.34
N VAL A 61 10.97 -11.09 1.51
CA VAL A 61 9.97 -10.10 1.92
C VAL A 61 10.03 -8.88 0.99
N ILE A 62 11.22 -8.36 0.70
CA ILE A 62 11.40 -7.24 -0.25
C ILE A 62 10.84 -7.61 -1.62
N LEU A 63 11.29 -8.74 -2.19
CA LEU A 63 10.85 -9.17 -3.52
C LEU A 63 9.35 -9.40 -3.58
N TYR A 64 8.77 -10.06 -2.57
CA TYR A 64 7.33 -10.28 -2.48
C TYR A 64 6.57 -8.96 -2.42
N SER A 65 7.01 -8.03 -1.57
CA SER A 65 6.35 -6.74 -1.38
C SER A 65 6.38 -5.89 -2.65
N LEU A 66 7.53 -5.79 -3.31
CA LEU A 66 7.67 -5.07 -4.58
C LEU A 66 6.90 -5.75 -5.73
N SER A 67 6.82 -7.08 -5.73
CA SER A 67 6.00 -7.82 -6.71
C SER A 67 4.51 -7.49 -6.56
N LYS A 68 4.02 -7.34 -5.32
CA LYS A 68 2.66 -6.85 -5.06
C LYS A 68 2.49 -5.38 -5.45
N ALA A 69 3.47 -4.54 -5.13
CA ALA A 69 3.48 -3.11 -5.45
C ALA A 69 3.30 -2.86 -6.96
N GLN A 70 4.00 -3.63 -7.80
CA GLN A 70 3.94 -3.50 -9.27
C GLN A 70 2.58 -3.84 -9.89
N ILE A 71 1.73 -4.59 -9.19
CA ILE A 71 0.36 -4.90 -9.67
C ILE A 71 -0.53 -3.66 -9.65
N VAL A 72 -0.30 -2.75 -8.69
CA VAL A 72 -1.20 -1.65 -8.36
C VAL A 72 -0.64 -0.26 -8.60
N GLY A 73 0.65 -0.15 -8.90
CA GLY A 73 1.30 1.11 -9.22
C GLY A 73 2.59 0.93 -10.01
N ARG A 74 3.06 2.02 -10.60
CA ARG A 74 4.32 2.12 -11.36
C ARG A 74 5.23 3.20 -10.78
N GLY A 75 6.43 3.35 -11.31
CA GLY A 75 7.32 4.45 -10.91
C GLY A 75 7.67 4.48 -9.42
N TRP A 76 7.82 3.31 -8.78
CA TRP A 76 8.05 3.22 -7.35
C TRP A 76 9.42 3.81 -6.97
N ALA A 77 9.40 4.83 -6.11
CA ALA A 77 10.59 5.39 -5.47
C ALA A 77 10.82 4.68 -4.13
N ILE A 78 12.06 4.21 -3.90
CA ILE A 78 12.45 3.55 -2.65
C ILE A 78 13.19 4.57 -1.78
N HIS A 79 12.76 4.67 -0.53
CA HIS A 79 13.29 5.55 0.50
C HIS A 79 13.76 4.71 1.71
N GLY A 80 14.49 5.36 2.63
CA GLY A 80 15.02 4.71 3.83
C GLY A 80 16.23 3.80 3.57
N ASN A 81 16.54 2.94 4.54
CA ASN A 81 17.62 1.96 4.43
C ASN A 81 17.06 0.56 4.16
N ILE A 82 17.28 0.06 2.95
CA ILE A 82 16.78 -1.24 2.48
C ILE A 82 17.24 -2.42 3.34
N GLU A 83 18.32 -2.29 4.11
CA GLU A 83 18.79 -3.34 5.02
C GLU A 83 17.94 -3.50 6.29
N THR A 84 17.13 -2.49 6.61
CA THR A 84 16.34 -2.39 7.85
C THR A 84 14.85 -2.14 7.60
N GLU A 85 14.49 -1.52 6.48
CA GLU A 85 13.10 -1.25 6.11
C GLU A 85 12.93 -1.16 4.59
N LEU A 86 11.70 -1.33 4.12
CA LEU A 86 11.30 -0.99 2.76
C LEU A 86 10.23 0.09 2.88
N ASP A 87 10.57 1.36 2.61
CA ASP A 87 9.60 2.44 2.41
C ASP A 87 9.54 2.79 0.93
N ALA A 88 8.44 2.46 0.27
CA ALA A 88 8.27 2.63 -1.16
C ALA A 88 7.03 3.45 -1.48
N TRP A 89 7.17 4.41 -2.39
CA TRP A 89 6.11 5.33 -2.79
C TRP A 89 5.87 5.31 -4.29
N SER A 90 4.62 5.40 -4.71
CA SER A 90 4.22 5.58 -6.11
C SER A 90 3.15 6.67 -6.21
N ASN A 91 3.29 7.55 -7.20
CA ASN A 91 2.26 8.51 -7.62
C ASN A 91 1.58 8.10 -8.94
N GLU A 92 1.82 6.86 -9.39
CA GLU A 92 1.34 6.30 -10.65
C GLU A 92 0.50 5.06 -10.37
N ALA A 93 -0.55 5.23 -9.56
CA ALA A 93 -1.48 4.16 -9.23
C ALA A 93 -2.25 3.70 -10.49
N THR A 94 -2.48 2.39 -10.62
CA THR A 94 -3.22 1.83 -11.77
C THR A 94 -4.73 2.06 -11.69
N ILE A 95 -5.23 2.51 -10.54
CA ILE A 95 -6.66 2.74 -10.29
C ILE A 95 -6.90 4.25 -10.18
N SER A 96 -7.67 4.78 -11.13
CA SER A 96 -8.12 6.17 -11.11
C SER A 96 -8.82 6.51 -9.78
N GLY A 97 -8.47 7.66 -9.21
CA GLY A 97 -8.96 8.12 -7.91
C GLY A 97 -8.05 7.79 -6.73
N ILE A 98 -7.02 6.97 -6.95
CA ILE A 98 -5.87 6.84 -6.04
C ILE A 98 -4.75 7.73 -6.59
N GLU A 99 -4.29 8.68 -5.79
CA GLU A 99 -3.24 9.64 -6.17
C GLU A 99 -1.85 9.12 -5.83
N SER A 100 -1.72 8.52 -4.65
CA SER A 100 -0.46 7.96 -4.18
C SER A 100 -0.66 6.66 -3.43
N ILE A 101 0.36 5.81 -3.47
CA ILE A 101 0.43 4.57 -2.70
C ILE A 101 1.74 4.59 -1.92
N GLN A 102 1.67 4.31 -0.63
CA GLN A 102 2.83 3.96 0.20
C GLN A 102 2.78 2.47 0.52
N LEU A 103 3.91 1.80 0.40
CA LEU A 103 4.17 0.47 0.93
C LEU A 103 5.30 0.59 1.94
N HIS A 104 5.07 0.12 3.16
CA HIS A 104 6.07 0.13 4.23
C HIS A 104 6.21 -1.26 4.86
N VAL A 105 7.45 -1.71 5.05
CA VAL A 105 7.78 -2.94 5.77
C VAL A 105 8.97 -2.68 6.67
N GLN A 106 8.83 -2.98 7.96
CA GLN A 106 9.96 -2.97 8.89
C GLN A 106 10.58 -4.38 8.98
N LYS A 107 11.90 -4.49 8.87
CA LYS A 107 12.59 -5.75 9.15
C LYS A 107 12.43 -6.09 10.62
N SER A 108 11.91 -7.29 10.91
CA SER A 108 11.91 -7.82 12.28
C SER A 108 13.35 -8.15 12.69
N GLY A 109 13.74 -7.73 13.89
CA GLY A 109 15.06 -8.00 14.48
C GLY A 109 15.23 -9.45 14.91
#